data_AF-W4V2I4-F1
#
_entry.id   AF-W4V2I4-F1
#
_cell.length_a   1.000
_cell.length_b   1.000
_cell.length_c   1.000
_cell.angle_alpha   90.00
_cell.angle_beta   90.00
_cell.angle_gamma   90.00
#
_symmetry.space_group_name_H-M   'P 1'
#
loop_
_entity.id
_entity.type
_entity.pdbx_description
1 polymer ?
#
loop_
_entity_poly.entity_id
_entity_poly.type
_entity_poly.pdbx_seq_one_letter_code
_entity_poly.pdbx_strand_id
1 'polypeptide(L)' 'MLKEGQIRIPSGCAISGIFSKSGKRISGDAIIKSIATMHDRSNGLGGGFAGYGIYPEYKDFYAFHVFYDGDVAQDECEKF' A
#
# COMPACT_ATOMS: atom_id res chain seq x y z
N MET A 1 -16.69 4.24 20.82
CA MET A 1 -15.26 3.88 20.79
C MET A 1 -14.46 5.15 20.54
N LEU A 2 -13.31 5.31 21.21
CA LEU A 2 -12.37 6.40 20.93
C LEU A 2 -11.67 6.14 19.59
N LYS A 3 -11.35 7.20 18.83
CA LYS A 3 -10.68 7.11 17.52
C LYS A 3 -9.20 7.47 17.63
N GLU A 4 -8.38 6.94 16.72
CA GLU A 4 -6.98 7.35 16.57
C GLU A 4 -6.89 8.86 16.29
N GLY A 5 -5.92 9.54 16.92
CA GLY A 5 -5.83 11.00 16.97
C GLY A 5 -6.48 11.64 18.21
N GLN A 6 -7.42 10.95 18.88
CA GLN A 6 -7.88 11.33 20.23
C GLN A 6 -7.04 10.65 21.31
N ILE A 7 -6.69 9.39 21.07
CA ILE A 7 -5.73 8.59 21.84
C ILE A 7 -4.91 7.75 20.84
N ARG A 8 -3.69 7.35 21.24
CA ARG A 8 -2.90 6.40 20.43
C ARG A 8 -3.50 5.00 20.55
N ILE A 9 -3.80 4.33 19.43
CA ILE A 9 -4.35 2.96 19.43
C ILE A 9 -3.33 2.01 18.77
N PRO A 10 -2.44 1.36 19.55
CA PRO A 10 -1.37 0.51 19.01
C PRO A 10 -1.87 -0.69 18.19
N SER A 11 -3.11 -1.13 18.42
CA SER A 11 -3.72 -2.29 17.77
C SER A 11 -4.42 -1.99 16.44
N GLY A 12 -4.38 -0.74 15.95
CA GLY A 12 -5.13 -0.26 14.79
C GLY A 12 -4.52 -0.58 13.42
N CYS A 13 -3.49 -1.43 13.35
CA CYS A 13 -2.83 -1.83 12.10
C CYS A 13 -3.22 -3.24 11.68
N ALA A 14 -3.24 -3.48 10.36
CA ALA A 14 -3.50 -4.79 9.77
C ALA A 14 -2.66 -4.99 8.50
N ILE A 15 -2.39 -6.25 8.15
CA ILE A 15 -1.67 -6.63 6.95
C ILE A 15 -2.32 -7.88 6.34
N SER A 16 -2.43 -7.91 5.01
CA SER A 16 -2.77 -9.10 4.24
C SER A 16 -1.74 -9.27 3.13
N GLY A 17 -1.41 -10.51 2.78
CA GLY A 17 -0.41 -10.83 1.77
C GLY A 17 -0.81 -12.05 0.95
N ILE A 18 -0.54 -12.00 -0.35
CA ILE A 18 -0.70 -13.12 -1.28
C ILE A 18 0.50 -13.15 -2.23
N PHE A 19 1.01 -14.34 -2.53
CA PHE A 19 2.10 -14.50 -3.49
C PHE A 19 1.98 -15.84 -4.23
N SER A 20 2.46 -15.87 -5.47
CA SER A 20 2.48 -17.08 -6.31
C SER A 20 3.89 -17.66 -6.35
N LYS A 21 4.08 -18.86 -5.78
CA LYS A 21 5.36 -19.59 -5.90
C LYS A 21 5.70 -20.00 -7.34
N SER A 22 4.70 -20.08 -8.20
CA SER A 22 4.86 -20.48 -9.61
C SER A 22 5.35 -19.35 -10.53
N GLY A 23 5.42 -18.12 -10.03
CA GLY A 23 5.70 -16.93 -10.84
C GLY A 23 4.52 -16.48 -11.73
N LYS A 24 3.42 -17.24 -11.78
CA LYS A 24 2.20 -16.82 -12.49
C LYS A 24 1.57 -15.61 -11.80
N ARG A 25 1.13 -14.64 -12.60
CA ARG A 25 0.40 -13.46 -12.13
C ARG A 25 -0.92 -13.86 -11.47
N ILE A 26 -1.28 -13.14 -10.41
CA ILE A 26 -2.57 -13.22 -9.72
C ILE A 26 -3.27 -11.86 -9.92
N SER A 27 -4.59 -11.85 -10.14
CA SER A 27 -5.34 -10.59 -10.18
C SER A 27 -5.26 -9.87 -8.82
N GLY A 28 -5.08 -8.55 -8.86
CA GLY A 28 -5.11 -7.69 -7.67
C GLY A 28 -6.44 -7.76 -6.91
N ASP A 29 -7.53 -8.13 -7.57
CA ASP A 29 -8.86 -8.27 -6.94
C ASP A 29 -8.84 -9.21 -5.74
N ALA A 30 -8.01 -10.25 -5.78
CA ALA A 30 -7.91 -11.23 -4.69
C ALA A 30 -7.38 -10.58 -3.40
N ILE A 31 -6.30 -9.78 -3.50
CA ILE A 31 -5.72 -9.11 -2.33
C ILE A 31 -6.59 -7.94 -1.86
N ILE A 32 -7.24 -7.23 -2.79
CA ILE A 32 -8.20 -6.16 -2.48
C ILE A 32 -9.36 -6.71 -1.64
N LYS A 33 -9.97 -7.83 -2.07
CA LYS A 33 -11.04 -8.49 -1.31
C LYS A 33 -10.57 -8.99 0.05
N SER A 34 -9.35 -9.53 0.12
CA SER A 34 -8.77 -10.00 1.38
C SER A 34 -8.55 -8.87 2.39
N ILE A 35 -7.91 -7.77 1.99
CA ILE A 35 -7.62 -6.65 2.89
C ILE A 35 -8.88 -5.89 3.31
N ALA A 36 -9.95 -5.89 2.51
CA ALA A 36 -11.22 -5.22 2.84
C ALA A 36 -11.80 -5.66 4.19
N THR A 37 -11.61 -6.94 4.56
CA THR A 37 -12.03 -7.47 5.87
C THR A 37 -11.30 -6.85 7.06
N MET A 38 -10.18 -6.17 6.83
CA MET A 38 -9.39 -5.50 7.86
C MET A 38 -9.89 -4.09 8.18
N HIS A 39 -10.88 -3.59 7.43
CA HIS A 39 -11.46 -2.26 7.63
C HIS A 39 -11.91 -2.04 9.09
N ASP A 40 -12.64 -3.00 9.66
CA ASP A 40 -13.21 -2.90 11.01
C ASP A 40 -12.14 -2.97 12.12
N ARG A 41 -10.93 -3.41 11.78
CA ARG A 41 -9.78 -3.51 12.68
C ARG A 41 -8.87 -2.27 12.63
N SER A 42 -8.99 -1.47 11.57
CA SER A 42 -8.00 -0.45 11.22
C SER A 42 -8.38 0.92 11.78
N ASN A 43 -7.37 1.77 12.01
CA ASN A 43 -7.59 3.12 12.56
C ASN A 43 -7.86 4.21 11.52
N GLY A 44 -7.76 3.89 10.23
CA GLY A 44 -8.10 4.80 9.14
C GLY A 44 -7.04 5.86 8.81
N LEU A 45 -5.82 5.76 9.35
CA LEU A 45 -4.74 6.71 9.05
C LEU A 45 -4.15 6.56 7.63
N GLY A 46 -4.42 5.44 6.97
CA GLY A 46 -3.93 5.16 5.62
C GLY A 46 -3.87 3.67 5.35
N GLY A 47 -3.81 3.32 4.07
CA GLY A 47 -3.67 1.95 3.59
C GLY A 47 -3.16 1.94 2.16
N GLY A 48 -2.53 0.85 1.77
CA GLY A 48 -1.95 0.69 0.44
C GLY A 48 -1.48 -0.73 0.18
N PHE A 49 -0.94 -0.95 -1.02
CA PHE A 49 -0.41 -2.25 -1.44
C PHE A 49 1.03 -2.10 -1.90
N ALA A 50 1.88 -3.03 -1.50
CA ALA A 50 3.16 -3.26 -2.15
C ALA A 50 2.99 -4.40 -3.17
N GLY A 51 3.07 -4.07 -4.46
CA GLY A 51 2.97 -5.02 -5.56
C GLY A 51 4.34 -5.42 -6.08
N TYR A 52 4.59 -6.72 -6.24
CA TYR A 52 5.80 -7.25 -6.88
C TYR A 52 5.45 -7.91 -8.21
N GLY A 53 6.24 -7.65 -9.26
CA GLY A 53 6.02 -8.22 -10.59
C GLY A 53 4.79 -7.67 -11.33
N ILE A 54 4.30 -6.49 -10.92
CA ILE A 54 3.15 -5.81 -11.55
C ILE A 54 3.53 -5.08 -12.87
N TYR A 55 4.83 -4.90 -13.11
CA TYR A 55 5.41 -4.26 -14.29
C TYR A 55 6.33 -5.23 -15.05
N PRO A 56 5.80 -6.33 -15.62
CA PRO A 56 6.62 -7.37 -16.27
C PRO A 56 7.45 -6.85 -17.44
N GLU A 57 6.99 -5.81 -18.13
CA GLU A 57 7.68 -5.15 -19.22
C GLU A 57 8.88 -4.30 -18.76
N TYR A 58 8.97 -3.97 -17.47
CA TYR A 58 10.06 -3.19 -16.87
C TYR A 58 10.94 -4.03 -15.92
N LYS A 59 11.00 -5.36 -16.12
CA LYS A 59 11.71 -6.30 -15.23
C LYS A 59 13.18 -5.98 -14.94
N ASP A 60 13.85 -5.28 -15.86
CA ASP A 60 15.27 -4.95 -15.79
C ASP A 60 15.53 -3.51 -15.29
N PHE A 61 14.46 -2.80 -14.90
CA PHE A 61 14.53 -1.42 -14.40
C PHE A 61 14.32 -1.36 -12.88
N TYR A 62 14.79 -0.26 -12.29
CA TYR A 62 14.47 0.08 -10.90
C TYR A 62 13.11 0.77 -10.80
N ALA A 63 12.36 0.44 -9.75
CA ALA A 63 11.18 1.19 -9.35
C ALA A 63 11.54 2.09 -8.15
N PHE A 64 11.32 3.38 -8.30
CA PHE A 64 11.46 4.34 -7.21
C PHE A 64 10.10 4.57 -6.54
N HIS A 65 10.01 4.29 -5.25
CA HIS A 65 8.88 4.69 -4.42
C HIS A 65 9.28 5.97 -3.67
N VAL A 66 8.71 7.10 -4.07
CA VAL A 66 9.02 8.41 -3.51
C VAL A 66 7.89 8.82 -2.56
N PHE A 67 8.26 9.27 -1.37
CA PHE A 67 7.34 9.89 -0.41
C PHE A 67 7.64 11.39 -0.36
N TYR A 68 6.60 12.20 -0.46
CA TYR A 68 6.68 13.66 -0.38
C TYR A 68 6.10 14.15 0.94
N ASP A 69 6.68 15.22 1.48
CA ASP A 69 6.15 15.90 2.67
C ASP A 69 4.87 16.69 2.39
N GLY A 70 4.59 16.98 1.11
CA GLY A 70 3.37 17.64 0.64
C GLY A 70 3.43 18.00 -0.85
N ASP A 71 2.33 18.57 -1.35
CA ASP A 71 2.12 18.84 -2.77
C ASP A 71 3.23 19.72 -3.39
N VAL A 72 3.74 20.72 -2.65
CA VAL A 72 4.82 21.59 -3.14
C VAL A 72 6.12 20.80 -3.39
N ALA A 73 6.46 19.85 -2.52
CA ALA A 73 7.65 19.02 -2.68
C ALA A 73 7.50 18.05 -3.86
N GLN A 74 6.29 17.53 -4.09
CA GLN A 74 5.99 16.73 -5.27
C GLN A 74 6.16 17.55 -6.56
N ASP A 75 5.53 18.73 -6.61
CA ASP A 75 5.59 19.62 -7.77
C ASP A 75 7.02 20.03 -8.12
N GLU A 76 7.87 20.29 -7.11
CA GLU A 76 9.28 20.63 -7.34
C GLU A 76 10.10 19.43 -7.83
N CYS A 77 9.84 18.23 -7.33
CA CYS A 77 10.53 17.01 -7.73
C CYS A 77 10.21 16.59 -9.18
N GLU A 78 8.95 16.73 -9.60
CA GLU A 78 8.46 16.23 -10.90
C GLU A 78 8.65 17.22 -12.07
N LYS A 79 9.17 18.44 -11.80
CA LYS A 79 9.43 19.47 -12.83
C LYS A 79 10.65 19.20 -13.72
N PHE A 80 11.54 18.28 -13.34
CA PHE A 80 12.81 18.00 -14.00
C PHE A 80 12.85 16.57 -14.56
#